data_AF-Q10Y05-F1
#
_entry.id   AF-Q10Y05-F1
#
_cell.length_a   1.000
_cell.length_b   1.000
_cell.length_c   1.000
_cell.angle_alpha   90.00
_cell.angle_beta   90.00
_cell.angle_gamma   90.00
#
_symmetry.space_group_name_H-M   'P 1'
#
loop_
_entity.id
_entity.type
_entity.pdbx_description
1 polymer ?
#
loop_
_entity_poly.entity_id
_entity_poly.type
_entity_poly.pdbx_seq_one_letter_code
_entity_poly.pdbx_strand_id
1 'polypeptide(L)'
;MATTYQTLQKKPKAPKAPSTEYTWEQIVISHIWIIYCISFPYSYVGSKEYLQQLSTESVQRILANPRVKKLIGKWELVWGMSIYQFPGSGVNDNTLYIAKYNDNNPEKDTYVLSVAGTNMKSFYSILCEDGGVFSTKEWNNGQPWNSPPNFQSTTEPSISTGFTRTLDKLFNKTKDSNGTLVMEALQKITSSSSKPVDLIVVGHSLAGTMSPLVALALFERQSEWDSKGIATIKEVWAIAGPTPGNPALQEYYTSKLGDKTQSLWSELDIVPNCFAREGMTGVASLYEPDIPSSPLVEIIMQAFNKSIERHNYQHIIPQPAYTGKVNNDFRIENINKYPEVKEFIADQCAAMLLYAFLSSLEDMSNVIEDIPFVGRAFEPLKGKLDYLVKSSTFIVSKFFAQVIDAGVTVVLIEDKIESVFEEVLDHIGLTVPISVVMSVLPGDLILGHNIINLMDWYMQFYFQHVDQYVGYYGVDELYGIKADITSEVEARLGKEENKKQEANTILLNYGKAKNDDIKDLYRGEGKLLDGISDVVAELKQSGDVEKNAQPLVVIVEKKRD
;
A
#
# COMPACT_ATOMS: atom_id res chain seq x y z
N MET A 1 21.15 9.68 -11.08
CA MET A 1 21.15 10.29 -12.44
C MET A 1 19.70 10.47 -12.83
N ALA A 2 19.32 11.66 -13.28
CA ALA A 2 17.91 12.04 -13.48
C ALA A 2 17.29 11.31 -14.68
N THR A 3 16.36 10.39 -14.42
CA THR A 3 15.46 9.83 -15.43
C THR A 3 14.75 11.00 -16.11
N THR A 4 14.92 11.15 -17.42
CA THR A 4 14.32 12.27 -18.16
C THR A 4 12.87 11.91 -18.42
N TYR A 5 11.99 12.30 -17.49
CA TYR A 5 10.54 12.13 -17.62
C TYR A 5 10.06 12.91 -18.85
N GLN A 6 9.67 12.18 -19.91
CA GLN A 6 9.02 12.79 -21.05
C GLN A 6 7.66 13.33 -20.59
N THR A 7 7.49 14.64 -20.62
CA THR A 7 6.26 15.33 -20.21
C THR A 7 5.12 14.95 -21.17
N LEU A 8 4.32 13.97 -20.76
CA LEU A 8 3.11 13.57 -21.45
C LEU A 8 1.99 14.52 -21.05
N GLN A 9 1.79 15.52 -21.92
CA GLN A 9 0.70 16.52 -21.98
C GLN A 9 0.93 17.85 -21.23
N LYS A 10 0.96 18.95 -22.00
CA LYS A 10 0.82 20.32 -21.49
C LYS A 10 -0.66 20.64 -21.31
N LYS A 11 -1.16 20.71 -20.07
CA LYS A 11 -2.36 21.49 -19.74
C LYS A 11 -1.98 22.95 -19.41
N PRO A 12 -2.91 23.92 -19.53
CA PRO A 12 -2.58 25.33 -19.46
C PRO A 12 -2.05 25.70 -18.08
N LYS A 13 -1.00 26.54 -18.04
CA LYS A 13 -0.37 27.02 -16.82
C LYS A 13 -1.42 27.69 -15.93
N ALA A 14 -1.81 27.02 -14.85
CA ALA A 14 -2.34 27.70 -13.68
C ALA A 14 -1.37 28.82 -13.29
N PRO A 15 -1.86 29.96 -12.77
CA PRO A 15 -0.99 31.06 -12.37
C PRO A 15 0.01 30.55 -11.32
N LYS A 16 1.30 30.91 -11.50
CA LYS A 16 2.34 30.60 -10.52
C LYS A 16 1.95 31.20 -9.17
N ALA A 17 2.11 30.43 -8.08
CA ALA A 17 1.92 31.00 -6.76
C ALA A 17 3.00 32.08 -6.51
N PRO A 18 2.68 33.21 -5.87
CA PRO A 18 3.62 34.32 -5.71
C PRO A 18 4.95 33.82 -5.11
N SER A 19 6.08 34.21 -5.71
CA SER A 19 7.45 33.86 -5.28
C SER A 19 7.92 32.41 -5.45
N THR A 20 7.14 31.55 -6.12
CA THR A 20 7.52 30.15 -6.39
C THR A 20 7.65 29.86 -7.89
N GLU A 21 8.40 28.81 -8.23
CA GLU A 21 8.50 28.34 -9.61
C GLU A 21 7.33 27.46 -10.04
N TYR A 22 6.77 26.69 -9.10
CA TYR A 22 5.62 25.81 -9.29
C TYR A 22 4.28 26.56 -9.15
N THR A 23 3.23 26.03 -9.78
CA THR A 23 1.85 26.47 -9.55
C THR A 23 1.35 25.97 -8.20
N TRP A 24 0.22 26.49 -7.72
CA TRP A 24 -0.37 26.03 -6.46
C TRP A 24 -0.66 24.52 -6.47
N GLU A 25 -1.19 23.99 -7.57
CA GLU A 25 -1.44 22.57 -7.73
C GLU A 25 -0.15 21.75 -7.62
N GLN A 26 0.92 22.20 -8.30
CA GLN A 26 2.22 21.56 -8.21
C GLN A 26 2.82 21.61 -6.79
N ILE A 27 2.59 22.69 -6.05
CA ILE A 27 2.99 22.83 -4.64
C ILE A 27 2.29 21.77 -3.80
N VAL A 28 0.96 21.71 -3.89
CA VAL A 28 0.14 20.77 -3.10
C VAL A 28 0.46 19.31 -3.46
N ILE A 29 0.61 19.00 -4.75
CA ILE A 29 1.01 17.66 -5.22
C ILE A 29 2.43 17.30 -4.78
N SER A 30 3.34 18.26 -4.64
CA SER A 30 4.70 17.96 -4.17
C SER A 30 4.70 17.33 -2.77
N HIS A 31 3.74 17.69 -1.92
CA HIS A 31 3.59 17.10 -0.59
C HIS A 31 3.25 15.60 -0.61
N ILE A 32 2.58 15.12 -1.66
CA ILE A 32 2.36 13.70 -1.91
C ILE A 32 3.72 13.01 -2.07
N TRP A 33 4.60 13.53 -2.90
CA TRP A 33 5.90 12.88 -3.12
C TRP A 33 6.84 13.01 -1.93
N ILE A 34 6.76 14.11 -1.17
CA ILE A 34 7.53 14.31 0.06
C ILE A 34 7.18 13.24 1.11
N ILE A 35 5.90 12.88 1.28
CA ILE A 35 5.52 11.86 2.28
C ILE A 35 6.08 10.48 1.92
N TYR A 36 6.20 10.16 0.63
CA TYR A 36 6.83 8.93 0.13
C TYR A 36 8.37 8.97 0.18
N CYS A 37 9.00 9.72 1.10
CA CYS A 37 10.46 9.74 1.23
C CYS A 37 11.04 8.36 1.59
N ILE A 38 10.35 7.57 2.43
CA ILE A 38 10.82 6.26 2.91
C ILE A 38 10.06 5.05 2.33
N SER A 39 9.09 5.30 1.45
CA SER A 39 8.23 4.26 0.88
C SER A 39 8.45 4.07 -0.62
N PHE A 40 9.07 5.05 -1.30
CA PHE A 40 9.30 4.99 -2.74
C PHE A 40 10.42 5.94 -3.20
N PRO A 41 11.31 5.57 -4.15
CA PRO A 41 11.39 4.26 -4.83
C PRO A 41 12.08 3.18 -3.99
N TYR A 42 12.68 3.56 -2.85
CA TYR A 42 13.36 2.63 -1.97
C TYR A 42 12.48 2.23 -0.79
N SER A 43 12.37 0.92 -0.60
CA SER A 43 11.70 0.27 0.51
C SER A 43 12.64 0.22 1.72
N TYR A 44 12.70 1.27 2.54
CA TYR A 44 13.53 1.21 3.74
C TYR A 44 12.91 0.24 4.76
N VAL A 45 13.76 -0.62 5.33
CA VAL A 45 13.37 -1.63 6.31
C VAL A 45 14.02 -1.30 7.66
N GLY A 46 13.25 -1.39 8.74
CA GLY A 46 13.75 -1.24 10.10
C GLY A 46 12.63 -1.13 11.13
N SER A 47 13.02 -0.87 12.37
CA SER A 47 12.07 -0.59 13.46
C SER A 47 11.22 0.65 13.14
N LYS A 48 10.00 0.70 13.70
CA LYS A 48 9.14 1.88 13.61
C LYS A 48 9.90 3.16 14.02
N GLU A 49 10.67 3.10 15.11
CA GLU A 49 11.44 4.23 15.63
C GLU A 49 12.48 4.71 14.62
N TYR A 50 13.23 3.77 14.01
CA TYR A 50 14.19 4.08 12.97
C TYR A 50 13.54 4.73 11.76
N LEU A 51 12.45 4.14 11.23
CA LEU A 51 11.74 4.66 10.06
C LEU A 51 11.14 6.04 10.35
N GLN A 52 10.66 6.27 11.57
CA GLN A 52 10.10 7.54 12.00
C GLN A 52 11.18 8.61 12.12
N GLN A 53 12.37 8.26 12.61
CA GLN A 53 13.53 9.14 12.63
C GLN A 53 14.01 9.47 11.21
N LEU A 54 14.25 8.44 10.37
CA LEU A 54 14.69 8.57 8.99
C LEU A 54 13.77 9.49 8.18
N SER A 55 12.46 9.25 8.25
CA SER A 55 11.46 10.06 7.53
C SER A 55 11.38 11.48 8.07
N THR A 56 11.40 11.68 9.39
CA THR A 56 11.35 13.02 10.00
C THR A 56 12.56 13.85 9.60
N GLU A 57 13.77 13.30 9.74
CA GLU A 57 15.01 13.99 9.36
C GLU A 57 15.08 14.25 7.85
N SER A 58 14.56 13.33 7.03
CA SER A 58 14.46 13.50 5.57
C SER A 58 13.53 14.64 5.21
N VAL A 59 12.29 14.63 5.69
CA VAL A 59 11.29 15.68 5.37
C VAL A 59 11.77 17.05 5.86
N GLN A 60 12.34 17.15 7.05
CA GLN A 60 12.90 18.40 7.56
C GLN A 60 14.02 18.93 6.65
N ARG A 61 14.93 18.07 6.18
CA ARG A 61 16.00 18.46 5.25
C ARG A 61 15.47 18.83 3.86
N ILE A 62 14.47 18.11 3.35
CA ILE A 62 13.78 18.41 2.09
C ILE A 62 13.15 19.80 2.17
N LEU A 63 12.33 20.08 3.18
CA LEU A 63 11.67 21.38 3.35
C LEU A 63 12.67 22.51 3.65
N ALA A 64 13.83 22.20 4.23
CA ALA A 64 14.89 23.16 4.46
C ALA A 64 15.73 23.48 3.20
N ASN A 65 15.73 22.60 2.19
CA ASN A 65 16.56 22.70 1.00
C ASN A 65 16.27 24.00 0.21
N PRO A 66 17.28 24.82 -0.14
CA PRO A 66 17.07 26.09 -0.84
C PRO A 66 16.40 25.96 -2.19
N ARG A 67 16.64 24.87 -2.93
CA ARG A 67 16.00 24.63 -4.23
C ARG A 67 14.54 24.25 -4.03
N VAL A 68 14.24 23.34 -3.11
CA VAL A 68 12.86 22.98 -2.74
C VAL A 68 12.07 24.22 -2.30
N LYS A 69 12.66 25.11 -1.50
CA LYS A 69 12.03 26.39 -1.12
C LYS A 69 11.70 27.30 -2.31
N LYS A 70 12.50 27.28 -3.38
CA LYS A 70 12.18 28.02 -4.62
C LYS A 70 11.07 27.35 -5.43
N LEU A 71 11.04 26.01 -5.40
CA LEU A 71 10.01 25.24 -6.09
C LEU A 71 8.66 25.44 -5.40
N ILE A 72 8.56 25.14 -4.10
CA ILE A 72 7.28 25.02 -3.39
C ILE A 72 7.00 26.08 -2.31
N GLY A 73 7.93 27.01 -2.10
CA GLY A 73 7.84 28.00 -1.02
C GLY A 73 8.33 27.46 0.32
N LYS A 74 8.12 28.22 1.39
CA LYS A 74 8.59 27.88 2.74
C LYS A 74 7.52 27.09 3.47
N TRP A 75 7.85 25.85 3.82
CA TRP A 75 6.99 24.97 4.60
C TRP A 75 7.71 24.50 5.86
N GLU A 76 6.94 24.23 6.90
CA GLU A 76 7.42 23.74 8.19
C GLU A 76 6.65 22.49 8.59
N LEU A 77 7.35 21.42 8.94
CA LEU A 77 6.76 20.22 9.53
C LEU A 77 6.31 20.54 10.96
N VAL A 78 5.00 20.60 11.20
CA VAL A 78 4.42 21.01 12.51
C VAL A 78 3.87 19.82 13.31
N TRP A 79 3.61 18.69 12.66
CA TRP A 79 3.29 17.42 13.32
C TRP A 79 3.66 16.24 12.41
N GLY A 80 4.06 15.13 13.01
CA GLY A 80 4.61 13.98 12.32
C GLY A 80 6.15 14.06 12.19
N MET A 81 6.79 13.16 11.45
CA MET A 81 6.21 12.03 10.71
C MET A 81 5.55 11.05 11.68
N SER A 82 4.33 10.61 11.40
CA SER A 82 3.60 9.65 12.21
C SER A 82 3.45 8.36 11.43
N ILE A 83 4.07 7.28 11.92
CA ILE A 83 4.13 6.00 11.21
C ILE A 83 3.32 4.94 11.95
N TYR A 84 2.50 4.22 11.18
CA TYR A 84 1.99 2.92 11.57
C TYR A 84 2.81 1.81 10.90
N GLN A 85 3.24 0.86 11.72
CA GLN A 85 3.91 -0.38 11.30
C GLN A 85 3.15 -1.55 11.94
N PHE A 86 2.67 -2.49 11.13
CA PHE A 86 2.02 -3.70 11.59
C PHE A 86 3.00 -4.55 12.42
N PRO A 87 2.51 -5.32 13.40
CA PRO A 87 3.33 -6.30 14.10
C PRO A 87 4.02 -7.24 13.11
N GLY A 88 5.35 -7.32 13.17
CA GLY A 88 6.16 -8.15 12.26
C GLY A 88 6.45 -7.52 10.89
N SER A 89 5.88 -6.35 10.56
CA SER A 89 6.30 -5.58 9.40
C SER A 89 7.63 -4.88 9.70
N GLY A 90 8.56 -4.94 8.75
CA GLY A 90 9.80 -4.17 8.79
C GLY A 90 9.70 -2.86 8.01
N VAL A 91 8.56 -2.52 7.42
CA VAL A 91 8.38 -1.32 6.59
C VAL A 91 7.34 -0.39 7.20
N ASN A 92 7.21 0.82 6.66
CA ASN A 92 6.12 1.71 7.04
C ASN A 92 4.87 1.37 6.23
N ASP A 93 3.77 1.07 6.92
CA ASP A 93 2.52 0.67 6.27
C ASP A 93 1.58 1.84 6.07
N ASN A 94 1.59 2.82 6.98
CA ASN A 94 0.89 4.07 6.77
C ASN A 94 1.65 5.22 7.41
N THR A 95 1.60 6.39 6.77
CA THR A 95 2.27 7.58 7.27
C THR A 95 1.38 8.80 7.16
N LEU A 96 1.43 9.68 8.16
CA LEU A 96 0.87 11.02 8.08
C LEU A 96 1.88 12.08 8.50
N TYR A 97 1.74 13.28 7.95
CA TYR A 97 2.32 14.48 8.56
C TYR A 97 1.46 15.70 8.27
N ILE A 98 1.65 16.75 9.08
CA ILE A 98 1.09 18.07 8.84
C ILE A 98 2.23 19.07 8.63
N ALA A 99 2.17 19.82 7.52
CA ALA A 99 3.07 20.94 7.27
C ALA A 99 2.29 22.26 7.19
N LYS A 100 2.88 23.34 7.71
CA LYS A 100 2.36 24.70 7.64
C LYS A 100 3.03 25.47 6.51
N TYR A 101 2.25 26.20 5.72
CA TYR A 101 2.78 27.14 4.75
C TYR A 101 3.18 28.45 5.43
N ASN A 102 4.45 28.83 5.31
CA ASN A 102 5.01 30.02 5.93
C ASN A 102 5.12 31.16 4.90
N ASP A 103 3.97 31.63 4.43
CA ASP A 103 3.82 32.74 3.47
C ASP A 103 3.62 34.12 4.15
N ASN A 104 3.63 34.16 5.48
CA ASN A 104 3.31 35.34 6.30
C ASN A 104 1.93 35.94 6.01
N ASN A 105 0.96 35.14 5.55
CA ASN A 105 -0.39 35.61 5.30
C ASN A 105 -1.04 36.11 6.62
N PRO A 106 -1.45 37.38 6.72
CA PRO A 106 -2.06 37.90 7.93
C PRO A 106 -3.50 37.43 8.15
N GLU A 107 -4.19 36.98 7.09
CA GLU A 107 -5.64 36.67 7.12
C GLU A 107 -5.94 35.23 7.52
N LYS A 108 -5.04 34.29 7.22
CA LYS A 108 -5.25 32.86 7.47
C LYS A 108 -3.93 32.10 7.55
N ASP A 109 -3.97 30.94 8.17
CA ASP A 109 -2.88 29.96 8.14
C ASP A 109 -3.28 28.77 7.26
N THR A 110 -2.38 28.31 6.39
CA THR A 110 -2.62 27.15 5.51
C THR A 110 -1.78 25.96 5.93
N TYR A 111 -2.41 24.79 5.99
CA TYR A 111 -1.77 23.53 6.34
C TYR A 111 -2.07 22.46 5.30
N VAL A 112 -1.11 21.57 5.08
CA VAL A 112 -1.30 20.33 4.31
C VAL A 112 -1.18 19.16 5.27
N LEU A 113 -2.21 18.32 5.31
CA LEU A 113 -2.20 16.97 5.88
C LEU A 113 -1.92 15.98 4.74
N SER A 114 -0.71 15.44 4.73
CA SER A 114 -0.32 14.40 3.77
C SER A 114 -0.57 13.02 4.35
N VAL A 115 -1.09 12.13 3.52
CA VAL A 115 -1.31 10.72 3.83
C VAL A 115 -0.53 9.87 2.82
N ALA A 116 0.18 8.86 3.31
CA ALA A 116 0.79 7.81 2.50
C ALA A 116 0.31 6.45 2.98
N GLY A 117 0.01 5.57 2.04
CA GLY A 117 -0.34 4.18 2.32
C GLY A 117 0.90 3.29 2.34
N THR A 118 0.66 1.98 2.23
CA THR A 118 1.71 0.98 2.23
C THR A 118 2.65 1.20 1.04
N ASN A 119 3.91 0.81 1.21
CA ASN A 119 4.80 0.58 0.10
C ASN A 119 4.16 -0.42 -0.90
N MET A 120 4.25 -0.16 -2.20
CA MET A 120 3.70 -0.99 -3.28
C MET A 120 4.46 -2.32 -3.44
N LYS A 121 4.68 -3.06 -2.36
CA LYS A 121 5.42 -4.33 -2.36
C LYS A 121 4.79 -5.36 -3.26
N SER A 122 3.45 -5.45 -3.30
CA SER A 122 2.79 -6.16 -4.40
C SER A 122 1.39 -5.66 -4.73
N PHE A 123 1.04 -5.64 -6.02
CA PHE A 123 -0.31 -5.41 -6.53
C PHE A 123 -1.29 -6.45 -5.95
N TYR A 124 -0.82 -7.68 -5.74
CA TYR A 124 -1.58 -8.69 -5.00
C TYR A 124 -1.94 -8.25 -3.59
N SER A 125 -0.99 -7.70 -2.81
CA SER A 125 -1.27 -7.17 -1.47
C SER A 125 -2.25 -5.99 -1.51
N ILE A 126 -2.22 -5.16 -2.56
CA ILE A 126 -3.23 -4.11 -2.76
C ILE A 126 -4.63 -4.73 -2.92
N LEU A 127 -4.77 -5.79 -3.72
CA LEU A 127 -6.05 -6.45 -3.99
C LEU A 127 -6.61 -7.22 -2.77
N CYS A 128 -5.77 -8.00 -2.09
CA CYS A 128 -6.19 -8.89 -1.00
C CYS A 128 -6.19 -8.20 0.38
N GLU A 129 -5.11 -7.48 0.70
CA GLU A 129 -4.79 -7.12 2.07
C GLU A 129 -5.19 -5.69 2.40
N ASP A 130 -4.73 -4.74 1.58
CA ASP A 130 -4.93 -3.32 1.83
C ASP A 130 -6.38 -2.91 1.54
N GLY A 131 -6.94 -3.42 0.45
CA GLY A 131 -8.33 -3.17 0.06
C GLY A 131 -9.37 -3.87 0.94
N GLY A 132 -9.11 -5.08 1.45
CA GLY A 132 -10.05 -5.84 2.28
C GLY A 132 -11.48 -5.85 1.72
N VAL A 133 -11.60 -6.16 0.42
CA VAL A 133 -12.76 -5.82 -0.44
C VAL A 133 -13.91 -6.81 -0.41
N PHE A 134 -13.73 -7.97 0.23
CA PHE A 134 -14.76 -9.02 0.29
C PHE A 134 -15.93 -8.67 1.21
N SER A 135 -15.77 -7.67 2.07
CA SER A 135 -16.81 -7.11 2.93
C SER A 135 -16.69 -5.60 3.02
N THR A 136 -17.80 -4.95 3.36
CA THR A 136 -17.89 -3.51 3.56
C THR A 136 -18.34 -3.21 5.00
N LYS A 137 -18.17 -1.97 5.42
CA LYS A 137 -18.68 -1.42 6.68
C LYS A 137 -19.41 -0.12 6.37
N GLU A 138 -20.57 0.07 7.00
CA GLU A 138 -21.36 1.29 6.83
C GLU A 138 -20.59 2.51 7.36
N TRP A 139 -20.71 3.62 6.65
CA TRP A 139 -20.14 4.90 7.04
C TRP A 139 -20.88 5.45 8.26
N ASN A 140 -20.18 5.53 9.40
CA ASN A 140 -20.77 5.90 10.67
C ASN A 140 -20.17 7.21 11.20
N ASN A 141 -20.58 8.34 10.60
CA ASN A 141 -20.22 9.69 11.04
C ASN A 141 -18.69 9.87 11.26
N GLY A 142 -17.89 9.49 10.25
CA GLY A 142 -16.44 9.57 10.30
C GLY A 142 -15.76 8.47 11.11
N GLN A 143 -16.52 7.46 11.57
CA GLN A 143 -16.02 6.33 12.35
C GLN A 143 -16.56 4.97 11.83
N PRO A 144 -16.40 4.64 10.53
CA PRO A 144 -16.90 3.39 9.96
C PRO A 144 -16.36 2.12 10.63
N TRP A 145 -15.24 2.21 11.36
CA TRP A 145 -14.65 1.08 12.08
C TRP A 145 -15.53 0.55 13.21
N ASN A 146 -16.45 1.36 13.74
CA ASN A 146 -17.44 0.95 14.73
C ASN A 146 -18.59 0.13 14.13
N SER A 147 -18.76 0.14 12.81
CA SER A 147 -19.81 -0.62 12.12
C SER A 147 -19.43 -2.10 12.00
N PRO A 148 -20.39 -3.03 12.09
CA PRO A 148 -20.14 -4.44 11.82
C PRO A 148 -19.83 -4.67 10.32
N PRO A 149 -19.04 -5.70 9.96
CA PRO A 149 -18.80 -6.03 8.57
C PRO A 149 -20.06 -6.60 7.90
N ASN A 150 -20.31 -6.17 6.66
CA ASN A 150 -21.35 -6.67 5.77
C ASN A 150 -20.73 -7.38 4.56
N PHE A 151 -21.10 -8.64 4.36
CA PHE A 151 -20.61 -9.46 3.24
C PHE A 151 -21.54 -9.42 2.03
N GLN A 152 -22.72 -8.81 2.16
CA GLN A 152 -23.73 -8.65 1.11
C GLN A 152 -23.73 -7.24 0.55
N SER A 153 -24.40 -7.06 -0.59
CA SER A 153 -24.66 -5.73 -1.15
C SER A 153 -25.52 -4.89 -0.20
N THR A 154 -25.27 -3.58 -0.13
CA THR A 154 -26.06 -2.65 0.68
C THR A 154 -26.31 -1.33 -0.07
N THR A 155 -27.44 -0.70 0.22
CA THR A 155 -27.82 0.63 -0.26
C THR A 155 -27.32 1.75 0.65
N GLU A 156 -26.85 1.43 1.86
CA GLU A 156 -26.29 2.41 2.79
C GLU A 156 -24.87 2.80 2.39
N PRO A 157 -24.43 4.06 2.59
CA PRO A 157 -23.06 4.49 2.32
C PRO A 157 -22.07 3.56 3.01
N SER A 158 -21.30 2.80 2.23
CA SER A 158 -20.44 1.74 2.77
C SER A 158 -19.09 1.71 2.08
N ILE A 159 -18.08 1.44 2.87
CA ILE A 159 -16.66 1.44 2.52
C ILE A 159 -16.09 0.03 2.74
N SER A 160 -15.09 -0.39 1.98
CA SER A 160 -14.45 -1.69 2.21
C SER A 160 -13.90 -1.82 3.64
N THR A 161 -13.84 -3.05 4.14
CA THR A 161 -13.28 -3.32 5.47
C THR A 161 -11.77 -2.98 5.53
N GLY A 162 -11.04 -3.10 4.41
CA GLY A 162 -9.62 -2.72 4.34
C GLY A 162 -9.41 -1.23 4.62
N PHE A 163 -10.07 -0.35 3.85
CA PHE A 163 -9.95 1.09 4.07
C PHE A 163 -10.49 1.52 5.45
N THR A 164 -11.50 0.83 5.96
CA THR A 164 -12.00 1.07 7.32
C THR A 164 -10.97 0.75 8.40
N ARG A 165 -10.25 -0.38 8.28
CA ARG A 165 -9.13 -0.74 9.18
C ARG A 165 -8.00 0.27 9.07
N THR A 166 -7.73 0.78 7.87
CA THR A 166 -6.72 1.82 7.65
C THR A 166 -7.13 3.12 8.34
N LEU A 167 -8.37 3.59 8.16
CA LEU A 167 -8.89 4.77 8.86
C LEU A 167 -8.76 4.66 10.39
N ASP A 168 -9.16 3.53 10.99
CA ASP A 168 -9.00 3.29 12.44
C ASP A 168 -7.55 3.48 12.87
N LYS A 169 -6.60 2.92 12.12
CA LYS A 169 -5.17 3.07 12.45
C LYS A 169 -4.70 4.51 12.34
N LEU A 170 -5.05 5.22 11.27
CA LEU A 170 -4.64 6.60 11.08
C LEU A 170 -5.14 7.50 12.21
N PHE A 171 -6.39 7.31 12.65
CA PHE A 171 -7.00 8.15 13.69
C PHE A 171 -6.64 7.74 15.12
N ASN A 172 -6.51 6.44 15.40
CA ASN A 172 -6.47 5.92 16.77
C ASN A 172 -5.13 5.28 17.17
N LYS A 173 -4.25 4.94 16.21
CA LYS A 173 -3.01 4.17 16.47
C LYS A 173 -1.74 4.83 15.96
N THR A 174 -1.85 5.78 15.03
CA THR A 174 -0.71 6.40 14.35
C THR A 174 -0.27 7.66 15.08
N LYS A 175 0.75 7.51 15.94
CA LYS A 175 1.29 8.58 16.79
C LYS A 175 2.64 9.11 16.26
N ASP A 176 2.84 10.41 16.38
CA ASP A 176 4.14 11.03 16.13
C ASP A 176 5.18 10.64 17.21
N SER A 177 6.41 11.15 17.12
CA SER A 177 7.48 10.87 18.08
C SER A 177 7.18 11.38 19.49
N ASN A 178 6.21 12.31 19.65
CA ASN A 178 5.77 12.83 20.93
C ASN A 178 4.56 12.06 21.50
N GLY A 179 4.09 11.02 20.80
CA GLY A 179 2.94 10.22 21.20
C GLY A 179 1.58 10.84 20.85
N THR A 180 1.54 11.88 20.01
CA THR A 180 0.34 12.65 19.66
C THR A 180 -0.35 12.10 18.41
N LEU A 181 -1.68 11.98 18.45
CA LEU A 181 -2.53 11.59 17.33
C LEU A 181 -2.90 12.79 16.42
N VAL A 182 -3.37 12.52 15.20
CA VAL A 182 -3.74 13.57 14.23
C VAL A 182 -4.83 14.51 14.75
N MET A 183 -5.84 13.99 15.47
CA MET A 183 -6.92 14.80 16.05
C MET A 183 -6.40 15.77 17.12
N GLU A 184 -5.49 15.29 17.97
CA GLU A 184 -4.86 16.09 19.03
C GLU A 184 -3.95 17.18 18.43
N ALA A 185 -3.22 16.85 17.35
CA ALA A 185 -2.40 17.80 16.64
C ALA A 185 -3.23 18.92 16.01
N LEU A 186 -4.33 18.57 15.33
CA LEU A 186 -5.26 19.54 14.76
C LEU A 186 -5.91 20.39 15.85
N GLN A 187 -6.32 19.78 16.98
CA GLN A 187 -6.83 20.51 18.15
C GLN A 187 -5.83 21.52 18.70
N LYS A 188 -4.54 21.15 18.79
CA LYS A 188 -3.49 22.07 19.21
C LYS A 188 -3.33 23.22 18.21
N ILE A 189 -3.37 22.94 16.90
CA ILE A 189 -3.28 23.96 15.85
C ILE A 189 -4.43 24.96 15.94
N THR A 190 -5.68 24.49 15.99
CA THR A 190 -6.86 25.37 16.04
C THR A 190 -6.98 26.11 17.39
N SER A 191 -6.60 25.46 18.49
CA SER A 191 -6.63 26.09 19.82
C SER A 191 -5.56 27.16 19.99
N SER A 192 -4.40 27.03 19.34
CA SER A 192 -3.32 28.03 19.39
C SER A 192 -3.45 29.12 18.32
N SER A 193 -4.14 28.86 17.21
CA SER A 193 -4.34 29.85 16.15
C SER A 193 -5.32 30.96 16.58
N SER A 194 -4.99 32.19 16.19
CA SER A 194 -5.88 33.36 16.23
C SER A 194 -6.49 33.68 14.85
N LYS A 195 -6.09 32.95 13.81
CA LYS A 195 -6.53 33.14 12.43
C LYS A 195 -7.35 31.95 11.95
N PRO A 196 -8.23 32.14 10.96
CA PRO A 196 -8.78 31.05 10.15
C PRO A 196 -7.70 30.07 9.68
N VAL A 197 -8.05 28.78 9.65
CA VAL A 197 -7.17 27.68 9.29
C VAL A 197 -7.69 26.99 8.02
N ASP A 198 -6.94 27.05 6.93
CA ASP A 198 -7.20 26.26 5.74
C ASP A 198 -6.45 24.93 5.85
N LEU A 199 -7.16 23.80 5.78
CA LEU A 199 -6.58 22.46 5.77
C LEU A 199 -6.75 21.81 4.40
N ILE A 200 -5.65 21.36 3.82
CA ILE A 200 -5.61 20.64 2.54
C ILE A 200 -5.22 19.19 2.83
N VAL A 201 -5.95 18.23 2.27
CA VAL A 201 -5.66 16.80 2.48
C VAL A 201 -5.22 16.16 1.18
N VAL A 202 -4.07 15.50 1.16
CA VAL A 202 -3.46 14.97 -0.07
C VAL A 202 -3.01 13.51 0.09
N GLY A 203 -3.08 12.75 -0.99
CA GLY A 203 -2.56 11.38 -1.05
C GLY A 203 -2.52 10.81 -2.46
N HIS A 204 -1.70 9.77 -2.63
CA HIS A 204 -1.54 9.00 -3.87
C HIS A 204 -1.64 7.50 -3.62
N SER A 205 -2.00 6.70 -4.63
CA SER A 205 -2.16 5.25 -4.53
C SER A 205 -3.24 4.88 -3.51
N LEU A 206 -2.98 3.94 -2.60
CA LEU A 206 -3.85 3.67 -1.45
C LEU A 206 -4.26 4.96 -0.72
N ALA A 207 -3.33 5.91 -0.56
CA ALA A 207 -3.63 7.19 0.07
C ALA A 207 -4.41 8.17 -0.82
N GLY A 208 -4.48 7.95 -2.13
CA GLY A 208 -5.43 8.66 -3.01
C GLY A 208 -6.88 8.34 -2.65
N THR A 209 -7.13 7.16 -2.09
CA THR A 209 -8.42 6.79 -1.51
C THR A 209 -8.54 7.24 -0.07
N MET A 210 -7.45 7.18 0.71
CA MET A 210 -7.50 7.60 2.12
C MET A 210 -7.63 9.11 2.30
N SER A 211 -7.05 9.95 1.45
CA SER A 211 -7.14 11.41 1.58
C SER A 211 -8.59 11.94 1.59
N PRO A 212 -9.49 11.55 0.66
CA PRO A 212 -10.89 11.96 0.73
C PRO A 212 -11.61 11.38 1.95
N LEU A 213 -11.34 10.12 2.31
CA LEU A 213 -11.99 9.49 3.47
C LEU A 213 -11.55 10.11 4.81
N VAL A 214 -10.27 10.44 4.95
CA VAL A 214 -9.72 11.18 6.09
C VAL A 214 -10.34 12.57 6.15
N ALA A 215 -10.44 13.27 5.01
CA ALA A 215 -11.08 14.58 4.95
C ALA A 215 -12.56 14.53 5.35
N LEU A 216 -13.32 13.52 4.89
CA LEU A 216 -14.71 13.32 5.27
C LEU A 216 -14.85 13.03 6.77
N ALA A 217 -14.01 12.16 7.32
CA ALA A 217 -14.00 11.87 8.75
C ALA A 217 -13.65 13.10 9.59
N LEU A 218 -12.67 13.90 9.18
CA LEU A 218 -12.31 15.16 9.85
C LEU A 218 -13.44 16.18 9.78
N PHE A 219 -14.12 16.29 8.64
CA PHE A 219 -15.26 17.19 8.44
C PHE A 219 -16.43 16.83 9.36
N GLU A 220 -16.79 15.56 9.45
CA GLU A 220 -17.92 15.13 10.30
C GLU A 220 -17.60 15.18 11.80
N ARG A 221 -16.33 15.07 12.14
CA ARG A 221 -15.82 15.11 13.51
C ARG A 221 -15.22 16.46 13.86
N GLN A 222 -15.55 17.52 13.13
CA GLN A 222 -14.92 18.84 13.28
C GLN A 222 -15.05 19.40 14.70
N SER A 223 -16.18 19.17 15.37
CA SER A 223 -16.38 19.60 16.76
C SER A 223 -15.43 18.95 17.77
N GLU A 224 -14.82 17.80 17.44
CA GLU A 224 -13.85 17.12 18.30
C GLU A 224 -12.48 17.81 18.29
N TRP A 225 -12.08 18.47 17.19
CA TRP A 225 -10.73 19.03 17.01
C TRP A 225 -10.70 20.52 16.68
N ASP A 226 -11.83 21.15 16.38
CA ASP A 226 -11.92 22.59 16.08
C ASP A 226 -13.02 23.23 16.92
N SER A 227 -12.78 23.32 18.22
CA SER A 227 -13.74 23.87 19.19
C SER A 227 -14.08 25.35 18.95
N LYS A 228 -13.25 26.07 18.18
CA LYS A 228 -13.47 27.47 17.80
C LYS A 228 -14.20 27.63 16.47
N GLY A 229 -14.35 26.57 15.67
CA GLY A 229 -14.94 26.63 14.33
C GLY A 229 -14.14 27.50 13.35
N ILE A 230 -12.81 27.53 13.47
CA ILE A 230 -11.94 28.37 12.64
C ILE A 230 -11.29 27.62 11.47
N ALA A 231 -11.37 26.29 11.46
CA ALA A 231 -10.79 25.48 10.42
C ALA A 231 -11.77 25.22 9.28
N THR A 232 -11.24 25.05 8.08
CA THR A 232 -11.99 24.69 6.88
C THR A 232 -11.20 23.64 6.12
N ILE A 233 -11.83 22.52 5.78
CA ILE A 233 -11.32 21.61 4.75
C ILE A 233 -11.39 22.38 3.42
N LYS A 234 -10.24 22.86 2.96
CA LYS A 234 -10.13 23.79 1.85
C LYS A 234 -10.13 23.05 0.51
N GLU A 235 -9.27 22.04 0.40
CA GLU A 235 -9.07 21.22 -0.79
C GLU A 235 -8.75 19.77 -0.38
N VAL A 236 -9.16 18.82 -1.21
CA VAL A 236 -8.79 17.41 -1.09
C VAL A 236 -8.24 16.93 -2.43
N TRP A 237 -7.04 16.35 -2.41
CA TRP A 237 -6.39 15.81 -3.60
C TRP A 237 -6.28 14.28 -3.49
N ALA A 238 -7.02 13.60 -4.35
CA ALA A 238 -7.18 12.15 -4.42
C ALA A 238 -6.52 11.63 -5.71
N ILE A 239 -5.26 11.23 -5.65
CA ILE A 239 -4.49 10.86 -6.86
C ILE A 239 -4.34 9.35 -6.95
N ALA A 240 -4.61 8.76 -8.12
CA ALA A 240 -4.32 7.35 -8.38
C ALA A 240 -4.92 6.36 -7.34
N GLY A 241 -6.06 6.70 -6.72
CA GLY A 241 -6.64 5.91 -5.64
C GLY A 241 -7.64 4.85 -6.13
N PRO A 242 -7.62 3.61 -5.58
CA PRO A 242 -8.65 2.61 -5.86
C PRO A 242 -10.04 3.03 -5.36
N THR A 243 -11.08 2.34 -5.84
CA THR A 243 -12.47 2.63 -5.47
C THR A 243 -12.78 2.17 -4.03
N PRO A 244 -13.20 3.08 -3.12
CA PRO A 244 -13.31 2.76 -1.69
C PRO A 244 -14.56 1.99 -1.28
N GLY A 245 -15.67 2.18 -1.98
CA GLY A 245 -16.98 1.79 -1.49
C GLY A 245 -18.05 1.83 -2.56
N ASN A 246 -19.29 1.68 -2.14
CA ASN A 246 -20.46 1.56 -3.03
C ASN A 246 -20.93 2.94 -3.57
N PRO A 247 -21.92 2.98 -4.48
CA PRO A 247 -22.42 4.23 -5.05
C PRO A 247 -23.01 5.18 -3.99
N ALA A 248 -23.66 4.65 -2.94
CA ALA A 248 -24.19 5.46 -1.85
C ALA A 248 -23.09 6.23 -1.10
N LEU A 249 -21.89 5.65 -0.96
CA LEU A 249 -20.74 6.37 -0.42
C LEU A 249 -20.27 7.48 -1.37
N GLN A 250 -20.20 7.22 -2.67
CA GLN A 250 -19.83 8.23 -3.68
C GLN A 250 -20.80 9.42 -3.64
N GLU A 251 -22.10 9.16 -3.63
CA GLU A 251 -23.15 10.20 -3.53
C GLU A 251 -23.03 10.98 -2.22
N TYR A 252 -22.87 10.27 -1.10
CA TYR A 252 -22.72 10.87 0.22
C TYR A 252 -21.50 11.79 0.28
N TYR A 253 -20.33 11.30 -0.14
CA TYR A 253 -19.09 12.09 -0.19
C TYR A 253 -19.24 13.32 -1.10
N THR A 254 -19.77 13.13 -2.31
CA THR A 254 -19.96 14.20 -3.29
C THR A 254 -20.83 15.32 -2.73
N SER A 255 -21.87 14.99 -1.94
CA SER A 255 -22.73 15.98 -1.29
C SER A 255 -22.05 16.83 -0.22
N LYS A 256 -20.93 16.36 0.35
CA LYS A 256 -20.22 17.02 1.47
C LYS A 256 -18.96 17.76 1.02
N LEU A 257 -18.13 17.10 0.23
CA LEU A 257 -16.78 17.58 -0.12
C LEU A 257 -16.52 17.54 -1.63
N GLY A 258 -17.51 17.21 -2.46
CA GLY A 258 -17.31 17.05 -3.91
C GLY A 258 -16.80 18.31 -4.60
N ASP A 259 -17.25 19.49 -4.17
CA ASP A 259 -16.82 20.81 -4.68
C ASP A 259 -15.38 21.19 -4.30
N LYS A 260 -14.84 20.55 -3.25
CA LYS A 260 -13.49 20.76 -2.73
C LYS A 260 -12.49 19.71 -3.20
N THR A 261 -12.95 18.67 -3.89
CA THR A 261 -12.15 17.50 -4.19
C THR A 261 -11.68 17.49 -5.64
N GLN A 262 -10.38 17.32 -5.81
CA GLN A 262 -9.72 17.08 -7.08
C GLN A 262 -9.25 15.63 -7.10
N SER A 263 -9.80 14.85 -8.03
CA SER A 263 -9.35 13.49 -8.31
C SER A 263 -8.59 13.50 -9.63
N LEU A 264 -7.42 12.86 -9.65
CA LEU A 264 -6.68 12.64 -10.89
C LEU A 264 -6.33 11.17 -11.01
N TRP A 265 -6.74 10.58 -12.12
CA TRP A 265 -6.40 9.21 -12.44
C TRP A 265 -6.31 8.98 -13.94
N SER A 266 -5.45 8.04 -14.34
CA SER A 266 -5.23 7.62 -15.71
C SER A 266 -6.08 6.41 -16.03
N GLU A 267 -6.67 6.37 -17.22
CA GLU A 267 -7.33 5.15 -17.71
C GLU A 267 -6.36 3.97 -17.85
N LEU A 268 -5.05 4.24 -18.01
CA LEU A 268 -3.99 3.22 -18.06
C LEU A 268 -3.38 2.89 -16.69
N ASP A 269 -3.81 3.54 -15.60
CA ASP A 269 -3.39 3.14 -14.25
C ASP A 269 -4.39 2.11 -13.71
N ILE A 270 -3.90 0.91 -13.41
CA ILE A 270 -4.72 -0.17 -12.86
C ILE A 270 -5.31 0.17 -11.49
N VAL A 271 -4.58 0.87 -10.62
CA VAL A 271 -5.00 1.01 -9.22
C VAL A 271 -6.35 1.75 -9.11
N PRO A 272 -6.58 2.88 -9.79
CA PRO A 272 -7.90 3.51 -9.88
C PRO A 272 -8.98 2.64 -10.49
N ASN A 273 -8.64 1.77 -11.45
CA ASN A 273 -9.59 0.86 -12.07
C ASN A 273 -10.03 -0.27 -11.11
N CYS A 274 -9.20 -0.61 -10.12
CA CYS A 274 -9.60 -1.46 -9.01
C CYS A 274 -10.44 -0.66 -8.02
N PHE A 275 -11.57 -1.15 -7.52
CA PHE A 275 -12.24 -2.44 -7.70
C PHE A 275 -13.56 -2.31 -8.46
N ALA A 276 -13.73 -1.26 -9.27
CA ALA A 276 -14.94 -1.09 -10.07
C ALA A 276 -15.06 -2.22 -11.09
N ARG A 277 -16.29 -2.71 -11.32
CA ARG A 277 -16.54 -3.87 -12.19
C ARG A 277 -15.94 -3.70 -13.59
N GLU A 278 -16.21 -2.56 -14.23
CA GLU A 278 -15.73 -2.28 -15.59
C GLU A 278 -14.19 -2.26 -15.65
N GLY A 279 -13.56 -1.59 -14.68
CA GLY A 279 -12.11 -1.54 -14.55
C GLY A 279 -11.48 -2.92 -14.37
N MET A 280 -12.03 -3.74 -13.47
CA MET A 280 -11.53 -5.10 -13.21
C MET A 280 -11.66 -6.05 -14.40
N THR A 281 -12.65 -5.86 -15.28
CA THR A 281 -12.83 -6.71 -16.47
C THR A 281 -11.85 -6.41 -17.61
N GLY A 282 -11.34 -5.19 -17.73
CA GLY A 282 -10.49 -4.75 -18.86
C GLY A 282 -8.99 -4.73 -18.56
N VAL A 283 -8.61 -5.08 -17.34
CA VAL A 283 -7.29 -4.73 -16.81
C VAL A 283 -6.13 -5.56 -17.38
N ALA A 284 -6.39 -6.81 -17.76
CA ALA A 284 -5.37 -7.67 -18.38
C ALA A 284 -4.96 -7.16 -19.77
N SER A 285 -5.89 -6.52 -20.48
CA SER A 285 -5.70 -5.93 -21.81
C SER A 285 -5.46 -4.41 -21.77
N LEU A 286 -5.19 -3.83 -20.60
CA LEU A 286 -5.12 -2.38 -20.41
C LEU A 286 -4.09 -1.69 -21.32
N TYR A 287 -3.02 -2.40 -21.67
CA TYR A 287 -1.90 -1.89 -22.44
C TYR A 287 -1.88 -2.37 -23.89
N GLU A 288 -2.93 -3.07 -24.35
CA GLU A 288 -3.03 -3.48 -25.74
C GLU A 288 -3.26 -2.27 -26.67
N PRO A 289 -2.78 -2.34 -27.93
CA PRO A 289 -2.01 -3.44 -28.53
C PRO A 289 -0.50 -3.36 -28.26
N ASP A 290 -0.01 -2.34 -27.55
CA ASP A 290 1.42 -2.09 -27.35
C ASP A 290 2.10 -3.15 -26.45
N ILE A 291 1.36 -3.73 -25.51
CA ILE A 291 1.79 -4.88 -24.70
C ILE A 291 0.69 -5.94 -24.77
N PRO A 292 1.04 -7.17 -25.16
CA PRO A 292 0.09 -8.28 -25.12
C PRO A 292 -0.47 -8.48 -23.71
N SER A 293 -1.75 -8.81 -23.64
CA SER A 293 -2.35 -9.27 -22.39
C SER A 293 -1.60 -10.47 -21.79
N SER A 294 -1.67 -10.58 -20.46
CA SER A 294 -1.09 -11.69 -19.71
C SER A 294 -2.21 -12.60 -19.20
N PRO A 295 -2.23 -13.90 -19.58
CA PRO A 295 -3.21 -14.86 -19.06
C PRO A 295 -3.20 -14.96 -17.53
N LEU A 296 -2.02 -14.76 -16.91
CA LEU A 296 -1.87 -14.70 -15.46
C LEU A 296 -2.65 -13.53 -14.84
N VAL A 297 -2.57 -12.34 -15.45
CA VAL A 297 -3.34 -11.18 -15.00
C VAL A 297 -4.83 -11.48 -15.20
N GLU A 298 -5.22 -11.97 -16.37
CA GLU A 298 -6.63 -12.23 -16.68
C GLU A 298 -7.31 -13.18 -15.68
N ILE A 299 -6.70 -14.34 -15.40
CA ILE A 299 -7.29 -15.34 -14.49
C ILE A 299 -7.50 -14.76 -13.09
N ILE A 300 -6.48 -14.08 -12.55
CA ILE A 300 -6.55 -13.51 -11.19
C ILE A 300 -7.63 -12.42 -11.15
N MET A 301 -7.65 -11.52 -12.13
CA MET A 301 -8.60 -10.39 -12.13
C MET A 301 -10.06 -10.86 -12.28
N GLN A 302 -10.30 -11.87 -13.11
CA GLN A 302 -11.63 -12.48 -13.23
C GLN A 302 -12.08 -13.13 -11.90
N ALA A 303 -11.20 -13.87 -11.23
CA ALA A 303 -11.49 -14.48 -9.94
C ALA A 303 -11.83 -13.43 -8.86
N PHE A 304 -11.03 -12.36 -8.78
CA PHE A 304 -11.30 -11.24 -7.87
C PHE A 304 -12.61 -10.54 -8.19
N ASN A 305 -12.84 -10.19 -9.45
CA ASN A 305 -14.05 -9.47 -9.87
C ASN A 305 -15.31 -10.25 -9.50
N LYS A 306 -15.35 -11.56 -9.80
CA LYS A 306 -16.46 -12.44 -9.41
C LYS A 306 -16.71 -12.46 -7.89
N SER A 307 -15.65 -12.32 -7.10
CA SER A 307 -15.73 -12.39 -5.64
C SER A 307 -16.26 -11.10 -5.00
N ILE A 308 -16.20 -9.96 -5.70
CA ILE A 308 -16.51 -8.63 -5.16
C ILE A 308 -17.58 -7.85 -5.94
N GLU A 309 -18.01 -8.31 -7.13
CA GLU A 309 -18.93 -7.57 -8.00
C GLU A 309 -20.23 -7.14 -7.31
N ARG A 310 -20.69 -7.93 -6.32
CA ARG A 310 -21.89 -7.65 -5.52
C ARG A 310 -21.81 -6.34 -4.72
N HIS A 311 -20.61 -5.88 -4.38
CA HIS A 311 -20.41 -4.64 -3.62
C HIS A 311 -20.50 -3.38 -4.48
N ASN A 312 -20.43 -3.54 -5.81
CA ASN A 312 -20.54 -2.46 -6.78
C ASN A 312 -19.64 -1.25 -6.44
N TYR A 313 -18.35 -1.50 -6.27
CA TYR A 313 -17.40 -0.46 -5.90
C TYR A 313 -17.33 0.66 -6.96
N GLN A 314 -17.27 1.91 -6.50
CA GLN A 314 -17.24 3.12 -7.31
C GLN A 314 -16.15 4.09 -6.84
N HIS A 315 -15.61 4.90 -7.76
CA HIS A 315 -14.71 5.98 -7.39
C HIS A 315 -15.38 6.89 -6.35
N ILE A 316 -14.61 7.46 -5.43
CA ILE A 316 -15.16 8.33 -4.39
C ILE A 316 -15.86 9.58 -4.94
N ILE A 317 -15.44 10.04 -6.13
CA ILE A 317 -16.04 11.15 -6.87
C ILE A 317 -16.04 10.81 -8.37
N PRO A 318 -17.12 11.11 -9.11
CA PRO A 318 -17.20 10.85 -10.55
C PRO A 318 -16.48 11.94 -11.34
N GLN A 319 -15.15 11.90 -11.37
CA GLN A 319 -14.33 12.76 -12.24
C GLN A 319 -13.71 11.93 -13.37
N PRO A 320 -13.68 12.49 -14.61
CA PRO A 320 -13.18 11.75 -15.76
C PRO A 320 -11.69 11.46 -15.62
N ALA A 321 -11.28 10.27 -16.05
CA ALA A 321 -9.87 9.96 -16.25
C ALA A 321 -9.24 10.91 -17.27
N TYR A 322 -7.93 11.11 -17.17
CA TYR A 322 -7.17 11.64 -18.29
C TYR A 322 -6.62 10.49 -19.14
N THR A 323 -6.41 10.79 -20.42
CA THR A 323 -5.84 9.83 -21.36
C THR A 323 -4.34 9.75 -21.19
N GLY A 324 -3.89 8.64 -20.60
CA GLY A 324 -2.50 8.25 -20.53
C GLY A 324 -1.93 7.82 -21.88
N LYS A 325 -0.65 7.46 -21.90
CA LYS A 325 -0.02 6.77 -23.03
C LYS A 325 0.88 5.66 -22.51
N VAL A 326 0.89 4.52 -23.19
CA VAL A 326 1.87 3.46 -22.97
C VAL A 326 3.26 4.01 -23.28
N ASN A 327 4.23 3.72 -22.42
CA ASN A 327 5.62 4.05 -22.66
C ASN A 327 6.34 2.85 -23.27
N ASN A 328 6.48 2.84 -24.59
CA ASN A 328 7.10 1.72 -25.31
C ASN A 328 8.60 1.53 -25.00
N ASP A 329 9.27 2.53 -24.44
CA ASP A 329 10.67 2.39 -23.98
C ASP A 329 10.76 1.75 -22.59
N PHE A 330 9.68 1.82 -21.79
CA PHE A 330 9.61 1.26 -20.43
C PHE A 330 9.22 -0.24 -20.48
N ARG A 331 10.16 -1.03 -20.99
CA ARG A 331 10.04 -2.48 -21.21
C ARG A 331 11.14 -3.24 -20.47
N ILE A 332 10.92 -4.53 -20.22
CA ILE A 332 11.86 -5.38 -19.49
C ILE A 332 13.22 -5.50 -20.20
N GLU A 333 13.26 -5.43 -21.53
CA GLU A 333 14.50 -5.36 -22.31
C GLU A 333 15.37 -4.13 -21.96
N ASN A 334 14.74 -3.07 -21.46
CA ASN A 334 15.37 -1.81 -21.08
C ASN A 334 15.54 -1.67 -19.56
N ILE A 335 15.31 -2.73 -18.76
CA ILE A 335 15.33 -2.68 -17.29
C ILE A 335 16.62 -2.11 -16.69
N ASN A 336 17.76 -2.27 -17.36
CA ASN A 336 19.03 -1.73 -16.90
C ASN A 336 19.09 -0.19 -16.90
N LYS A 337 18.18 0.49 -17.60
CA LYS A 337 17.99 1.94 -17.53
C LYS A 337 17.20 2.38 -16.28
N TYR A 338 16.54 1.43 -15.61
CA TYR A 338 15.61 1.63 -14.49
C TYR A 338 15.95 0.70 -13.31
N PRO A 339 17.18 0.77 -12.76
CA PRO A 339 17.62 -0.14 -11.70
C PRO A 339 16.72 -0.10 -10.45
N GLU A 340 16.08 1.03 -10.16
CA GLU A 340 15.14 1.22 -9.06
C GLU A 340 13.85 0.38 -9.18
N VAL A 341 13.57 -0.15 -10.37
CA VAL A 341 12.33 -0.91 -10.66
C VAL A 341 12.55 -2.41 -10.57
N LYS A 342 13.82 -2.88 -10.54
CA LYS A 342 14.16 -4.30 -10.59
C LYS A 342 13.53 -5.12 -9.46
N GLU A 343 13.68 -4.64 -8.21
CA GLU A 343 13.14 -5.31 -7.03
C GLU A 343 11.61 -5.35 -7.09
N PHE A 344 10.98 -4.24 -7.48
CA PHE A 344 9.53 -4.17 -7.67
C PHE A 344 9.04 -5.25 -8.65
N ILE A 345 9.64 -5.35 -9.84
CA ILE A 345 9.23 -6.35 -10.85
C ILE A 345 9.42 -7.77 -10.33
N ALA A 346 10.55 -8.05 -9.68
CA ALA A 346 10.82 -9.37 -9.13
C ALA A 346 9.74 -9.79 -8.11
N ASP A 347 9.40 -8.91 -7.17
CA ASP A 347 8.39 -9.16 -6.15
C ASP A 347 6.97 -9.25 -6.73
N GLN A 348 6.64 -8.39 -7.71
CA GLN A 348 5.35 -8.39 -8.39
C GLN A 348 5.10 -9.70 -9.15
N CYS A 349 6.04 -10.08 -10.00
CA CYS A 349 5.94 -11.29 -10.79
C CYS A 349 5.95 -12.53 -9.90
N ALA A 350 6.74 -12.52 -8.82
CA ALA A 350 6.77 -13.61 -7.84
C ALA A 350 5.42 -13.82 -7.18
N ALA A 351 4.80 -12.77 -6.63
CA ALA A 351 3.52 -12.88 -5.95
C ALA A 351 2.41 -13.38 -6.89
N MET A 352 2.34 -12.83 -8.10
CA MET A 352 1.32 -13.24 -9.09
C MET A 352 1.51 -14.68 -9.57
N LEU A 353 2.75 -15.06 -9.90
CA LEU A 353 3.05 -16.41 -10.36
C LEU A 353 2.79 -17.44 -9.27
N LEU A 354 3.21 -17.14 -8.04
CA LEU A 354 3.03 -18.03 -6.89
C LEU A 354 1.54 -18.18 -6.53
N TYR A 355 0.76 -17.09 -6.60
CA TYR A 355 -0.68 -17.18 -6.39
C TYR A 355 -1.33 -18.10 -7.42
N ALA A 356 -1.08 -17.89 -8.71
CA ALA A 356 -1.65 -18.70 -9.78
C ALA A 356 -1.21 -20.18 -9.70
N PHE A 357 0.04 -20.42 -9.31
CA PHE A 357 0.56 -21.77 -9.07
C PHE A 357 -0.18 -22.46 -7.92
N LEU A 358 -0.22 -21.84 -6.73
CA LEU A 358 -0.84 -22.44 -5.54
C LEU A 358 -2.37 -22.54 -5.64
N SER A 359 -3.03 -21.57 -6.29
CA SER A 359 -4.48 -21.61 -6.52
C SER A 359 -4.86 -22.76 -7.46
N SER A 360 -4.06 -23.02 -8.50
CA SER A 360 -4.29 -24.15 -9.41
C SER A 360 -4.17 -25.50 -8.67
N LEU A 361 -3.26 -25.59 -7.69
CA LEU A 361 -3.14 -26.78 -6.84
C LEU A 361 -4.30 -26.92 -5.86
N GLU A 362 -4.77 -25.82 -5.26
CA GLU A 362 -5.94 -25.83 -4.37
C GLU A 362 -7.22 -26.20 -5.12
N ASP A 363 -7.44 -25.65 -6.31
CA ASP A 363 -8.58 -26.00 -7.17
C ASP A 363 -8.55 -27.48 -7.55
N MET A 364 -7.39 -28.03 -7.87
CA MET A 364 -7.25 -29.47 -8.09
C MET A 364 -7.65 -30.27 -6.84
N SER A 365 -7.22 -29.84 -5.65
CA SER A 365 -7.61 -30.48 -4.40
C SER A 365 -9.13 -30.52 -4.19
N ASN A 366 -9.86 -29.55 -4.73
CA ASN A 366 -11.31 -29.45 -4.62
C ASN A 366 -12.05 -30.25 -5.71
N VAL A 367 -11.44 -30.43 -6.88
CA VAL A 367 -12.03 -31.23 -7.98
C VAL A 367 -11.77 -32.72 -7.80
N ILE A 368 -10.69 -33.10 -7.12
CA ILE A 368 -10.24 -34.50 -6.98
C ILE A 368 -10.60 -35.08 -5.60
N GLU A 369 -11.84 -34.93 -5.17
CA GLU A 369 -12.36 -35.72 -4.03
C GLU A 369 -12.42 -37.23 -4.36
N ASP A 370 -12.42 -37.59 -5.65
CA ASP A 370 -12.56 -38.97 -6.13
C ASP A 370 -11.23 -39.76 -6.31
N ILE A 371 -10.05 -39.13 -6.11
CA ILE A 371 -8.75 -39.83 -6.09
C ILE A 371 -8.10 -39.67 -4.70
N PRO A 372 -8.20 -40.68 -3.81
CA PRO A 372 -7.84 -40.58 -2.40
C PRO A 372 -6.36 -40.23 -2.11
N PHE A 373 -5.46 -40.41 -3.07
CA PHE A 373 -4.05 -40.06 -2.93
C PHE A 373 -3.79 -38.57 -3.18
N VAL A 374 -4.46 -37.99 -4.19
CA VAL A 374 -4.25 -36.62 -4.64
C VAL A 374 -4.91 -35.62 -3.68
N GLY A 375 -6.18 -35.87 -3.29
CA GLY A 375 -6.86 -35.02 -2.31
C GLY A 375 -6.15 -34.97 -0.95
N ARG A 376 -5.52 -36.08 -0.51
CA ARG A 376 -4.71 -36.12 0.73
C ARG A 376 -3.38 -35.38 0.59
N ALA A 377 -2.77 -35.41 -0.59
CA ALA A 377 -1.51 -34.71 -0.82
C ALA A 377 -1.70 -33.19 -0.73
N PHE A 378 -2.82 -32.65 -1.24
CA PHE A 378 -3.07 -31.20 -1.30
C PHE A 378 -3.92 -30.63 -0.14
N GLU A 379 -4.40 -31.47 0.78
CA GLU A 379 -5.07 -31.06 2.01
C GLU A 379 -4.35 -29.94 2.80
N PRO A 380 -3.00 -29.87 2.86
CA PRO A 380 -2.28 -28.78 3.52
C PRO A 380 -2.52 -27.39 2.91
N LEU A 381 -2.97 -27.30 1.65
CA LEU A 381 -3.23 -26.05 0.94
C LEU A 381 -4.56 -25.41 1.32
N LYS A 382 -5.57 -26.22 1.68
CA LYS A 382 -6.96 -25.75 1.86
C LYS A 382 -7.06 -24.62 2.86
N GLY A 383 -7.52 -23.46 2.38
CA GLY A 383 -7.71 -22.26 3.21
C GLY A 383 -6.42 -21.65 3.75
N LYS A 384 -5.25 -22.01 3.19
CA LYS A 384 -3.94 -21.45 3.54
C LYS A 384 -3.26 -20.71 2.40
N LEU A 385 -3.92 -20.53 1.26
CA LEU A 385 -3.36 -19.92 0.06
C LEU A 385 -2.59 -18.62 0.35
N ASP A 386 -3.23 -17.65 1.01
CA ASP A 386 -2.59 -16.36 1.36
C ASP A 386 -1.32 -16.52 2.22
N TYR A 387 -1.36 -17.42 3.19
CA TYR A 387 -0.21 -17.68 4.05
C TYR A 387 0.95 -18.29 3.25
N LEU A 388 0.65 -19.26 2.40
CA LEU A 388 1.64 -19.99 1.61
C LEU A 388 2.26 -19.14 0.51
N VAL A 389 1.46 -18.25 -0.11
CA VAL A 389 1.98 -17.22 -1.00
C VAL A 389 2.99 -16.36 -0.24
N LYS A 390 2.58 -15.74 0.87
CA LYS A 390 3.46 -14.87 1.67
C LYS A 390 4.73 -15.56 2.15
N SER A 391 4.65 -16.81 2.61
CA SER A 391 5.81 -17.53 3.13
C SER A 391 6.80 -17.91 2.02
N SER A 392 6.34 -18.08 0.77
CA SER A 392 7.17 -18.63 -0.32
C SER A 392 7.54 -17.61 -1.39
N THR A 393 6.98 -16.38 -1.37
CA THR A 393 7.26 -15.34 -2.37
C THR A 393 8.76 -15.05 -2.52
N PHE A 394 9.54 -15.13 -1.44
CA PHE A 394 10.98 -14.85 -1.47
C PHE A 394 11.76 -15.81 -2.40
N ILE A 395 11.31 -17.05 -2.55
CA ILE A 395 11.92 -18.07 -3.41
C ILE A 395 11.79 -17.63 -4.88
N VAL A 396 10.57 -17.30 -5.28
CA VAL A 396 10.25 -16.90 -6.65
C VAL A 396 10.80 -15.50 -6.96
N SER A 397 10.80 -14.57 -6.00
CA SER A 397 11.40 -13.24 -6.16
C SER A 397 12.90 -13.32 -6.41
N LYS A 398 13.62 -14.17 -5.66
CA LYS A 398 15.04 -14.44 -5.89
C LYS A 398 15.30 -15.00 -7.30
N PHE A 399 14.44 -15.88 -7.80
CA PHE A 399 14.51 -16.36 -9.18
C PHE A 399 14.38 -15.21 -10.18
N PHE A 400 13.36 -14.36 -10.05
CA PHE A 400 13.17 -13.23 -10.96
C PHE A 400 14.33 -12.23 -10.91
N ALA A 401 14.86 -11.92 -9.71
CA ALA A 401 16.03 -11.07 -9.57
C ALA A 401 17.24 -11.63 -10.34
N GLN A 402 17.50 -12.94 -10.23
CA GLN A 402 18.58 -13.59 -10.99
C GLN A 402 18.34 -13.56 -12.50
N VAL A 403 17.10 -13.74 -12.95
CA VAL A 403 16.73 -13.66 -14.38
C VAL A 403 16.95 -12.24 -14.90
N ILE A 404 16.53 -11.23 -14.15
CA ILE A 404 16.71 -9.81 -14.49
C ILE A 404 18.21 -9.48 -14.60
N ASP A 405 19.02 -9.91 -13.64
CA ASP A 405 20.45 -9.58 -13.61
C ASP A 405 21.26 -10.34 -14.68
N ALA A 406 20.83 -11.54 -15.06
CA ALA A 406 21.46 -12.32 -16.14
C ALA A 406 21.03 -11.86 -17.56
N GLY A 407 19.98 -11.06 -17.66
CA GLY A 407 19.34 -10.71 -18.93
C GLY A 407 18.17 -11.64 -19.24
N VAL A 408 16.97 -11.07 -19.25
CA VAL A 408 15.71 -11.82 -19.39
C VAL A 408 15.61 -12.48 -20.76
N THR A 409 15.49 -13.81 -20.78
CA THR A 409 15.24 -14.60 -22.00
C THR A 409 14.28 -15.74 -21.71
N VAL A 410 13.54 -16.17 -22.73
CA VAL A 410 12.61 -17.32 -22.64
C VAL A 410 13.33 -18.56 -22.14
N VAL A 411 14.49 -18.88 -22.73
CA VAL A 411 15.30 -20.07 -22.37
C VAL A 411 15.69 -20.05 -20.89
N LEU A 412 16.16 -18.92 -20.37
CA LEU A 412 16.58 -18.82 -18.97
C LEU A 412 15.42 -19.05 -17.98
N ILE A 413 14.22 -18.61 -18.35
CA ILE A 413 13.01 -18.80 -17.55
C ILE A 413 12.59 -20.27 -17.59
N GLU A 414 12.47 -20.84 -18.79
CA GLU A 414 12.02 -22.22 -19.00
C GLU A 414 12.98 -23.25 -18.39
N ASP A 415 14.29 -23.02 -18.46
CA ASP A 415 15.31 -23.91 -17.89
C ASP A 415 15.25 -23.99 -16.34
N LYS A 416 14.64 -23.00 -15.68
CA LYS A 416 14.71 -22.86 -14.21
C LYS A 416 13.36 -22.98 -13.52
N ILE A 417 12.26 -22.66 -14.20
CA ILE A 417 10.96 -22.49 -13.53
C ILE A 417 10.48 -23.75 -12.79
N GLU A 418 10.72 -24.94 -13.34
CA GLU A 418 10.37 -26.20 -12.68
C GLU A 418 11.11 -26.36 -11.33
N SER A 419 12.43 -26.10 -11.31
CA SER A 419 13.23 -26.21 -10.08
C SER A 419 12.81 -25.20 -9.01
N VAL A 420 12.31 -24.03 -9.43
CA VAL A 420 11.77 -23.01 -8.51
C VAL A 420 10.48 -23.51 -7.87
N PHE A 421 9.59 -24.14 -8.64
CA PHE A 421 8.37 -24.73 -8.09
C PHE A 421 8.64 -25.95 -7.22
N GLU A 422 9.65 -26.77 -7.53
CA GLU A 422 10.12 -27.81 -6.62
C GLU A 422 10.57 -27.23 -5.27
N GLU A 423 11.37 -26.15 -5.28
CA GLU A 423 11.80 -25.47 -4.06
C GLU A 423 10.61 -24.91 -3.26
N VAL A 424 9.59 -24.38 -3.93
CA VAL A 424 8.33 -23.93 -3.29
C VAL A 424 7.58 -25.10 -2.67
N LEU A 425 7.40 -26.21 -3.39
CA LEU A 425 6.71 -27.41 -2.88
C LEU A 425 7.42 -27.99 -1.66
N ASP A 426 8.75 -28.08 -1.71
CA ASP A 426 9.58 -28.52 -0.58
C ASP A 426 9.44 -27.57 0.61
N HIS A 427 9.46 -26.26 0.37
CA HIS A 427 9.31 -25.24 1.41
C HIS A 427 7.97 -25.36 2.16
N ILE A 428 6.89 -25.64 1.44
CA ILE A 428 5.55 -25.81 2.03
C ILE A 428 5.25 -27.25 2.47
N GLY A 429 6.22 -28.16 2.34
CA GLY A 429 6.12 -29.55 2.81
C GLY A 429 5.20 -30.43 1.94
N LEU A 430 5.02 -30.10 0.67
CA LEU A 430 4.22 -30.85 -0.29
C LEU A 430 5.08 -31.84 -1.08
N THR A 431 4.95 -33.13 -0.78
CA THR A 431 5.70 -34.19 -1.47
C THR A 431 4.94 -34.71 -2.68
N VAL A 432 5.01 -34.00 -3.81
CA VAL A 432 4.40 -34.39 -5.09
C VAL A 432 5.43 -34.22 -6.22
N PRO A 433 5.58 -35.17 -7.15
CA PRO A 433 6.48 -35.00 -8.29
C PRO A 433 6.09 -33.77 -9.13
N ILE A 434 7.07 -32.93 -9.49
CA ILE A 434 6.81 -31.71 -10.26
C ILE A 434 6.11 -32.01 -11.58
N SER A 435 6.41 -33.13 -12.23
CA SER A 435 5.76 -33.54 -13.49
C SER A 435 4.23 -33.71 -13.34
N VAL A 436 3.76 -34.15 -12.17
CA VAL A 436 2.33 -34.26 -11.88
C VAL A 436 1.74 -32.86 -11.72
N VAL A 437 2.42 -31.98 -10.99
CA VAL A 437 2.02 -30.58 -10.81
C VAL A 437 2.00 -29.83 -12.16
N MET A 438 3.01 -30.00 -13.00
CA MET A 438 3.09 -29.32 -14.30
C MET A 438 2.02 -29.82 -15.27
N SER A 439 1.56 -31.07 -15.15
CA SER A 439 0.50 -31.63 -16.00
C SER A 439 -0.89 -31.01 -15.79
N VAL A 440 -1.09 -30.30 -14.68
CA VAL A 440 -2.39 -29.72 -14.30
C VAL A 440 -2.43 -28.21 -14.36
N LEU A 441 -1.26 -27.56 -14.44
CA LEU A 441 -1.20 -26.13 -14.63
C LEU A 441 -1.72 -25.83 -16.03
N PRO A 442 -2.47 -24.74 -16.23
CA PRO A 442 -2.84 -24.32 -17.57
C PRO A 442 -1.55 -24.14 -18.38
N GLY A 443 -1.38 -24.89 -19.47
CA GLY A 443 -0.10 -25.00 -20.17
C GLY A 443 0.48 -23.66 -20.66
N ASP A 444 -0.39 -22.69 -20.90
CA ASP A 444 -0.01 -21.34 -21.32
C ASP A 444 0.51 -20.48 -20.15
N LEU A 445 0.19 -20.81 -18.90
CA LEU A 445 0.38 -19.94 -17.74
C LEU A 445 1.86 -19.72 -17.36
N ILE A 446 2.73 -20.66 -17.74
CA ILE A 446 4.14 -20.73 -17.33
C ILE A 446 5.12 -20.71 -18.52
N LEU A 447 4.63 -20.46 -19.74
CA LEU A 447 5.49 -20.29 -20.92
C LEU A 447 6.38 -19.07 -20.73
N GLY A 448 7.66 -19.17 -21.14
CA GLY A 448 8.61 -18.09 -20.91
C GLY A 448 8.19 -16.76 -21.54
N HIS A 449 7.49 -16.80 -22.68
CA HIS A 449 6.95 -15.58 -23.30
C HIS A 449 5.83 -14.92 -22.48
N ASN A 450 4.99 -15.70 -21.79
CA ASN A 450 3.90 -15.15 -20.97
C ASN A 450 4.43 -14.56 -19.67
N ILE A 451 5.53 -15.12 -19.14
CA ILE A 451 6.27 -14.53 -18.03
C ILE A 451 6.92 -13.21 -18.47
N ILE A 452 7.51 -13.13 -19.66
CA ILE A 452 8.04 -11.86 -20.20
C ILE A 452 6.92 -10.82 -20.37
N ASN A 453 5.78 -11.21 -20.95
CA ASN A 453 4.62 -10.33 -21.08
C ASN A 453 4.15 -9.82 -19.71
N LEU A 454 4.15 -10.68 -18.67
CA LEU A 454 3.84 -10.28 -17.31
C LEU A 454 4.84 -9.23 -16.78
N MET A 455 6.13 -9.42 -17.03
CA MET A 455 7.16 -8.46 -16.63
C MET A 455 6.99 -7.10 -17.33
N ASP A 456 6.71 -7.10 -18.64
CA ASP A 456 6.42 -5.87 -19.40
C ASP A 456 5.14 -5.18 -18.93
N TRP A 457 4.10 -5.97 -18.62
CA TRP A 457 2.85 -5.47 -18.06
C TRP A 457 3.10 -4.79 -16.70
N TYR A 458 3.92 -5.40 -15.83
CA TYR A 458 4.29 -4.81 -14.54
C TYR A 458 5.21 -3.59 -14.65
N MET A 459 6.09 -3.57 -15.65
CA MET A 459 6.86 -2.38 -16.00
C MET A 459 5.91 -1.23 -16.33
N GLN A 460 4.89 -1.44 -17.16
CA GLN A 460 3.91 -0.37 -17.40
C GLN A 460 3.11 -0.03 -16.17
N PHE A 461 2.69 -1.00 -15.35
CA PHE A 461 2.00 -0.67 -14.12
C PHE A 461 2.80 0.32 -13.28
N TYR A 462 4.10 0.06 -13.05
CA TYR A 462 4.96 0.99 -12.32
C TYR A 462 4.96 2.40 -12.95
N PHE A 463 5.18 2.46 -14.26
CA PHE A 463 5.24 3.72 -14.98
C PHE A 463 3.92 4.51 -14.91
N GLN A 464 2.79 3.85 -15.18
CA GLN A 464 1.47 4.48 -15.18
C GLN A 464 1.07 4.93 -13.78
N HIS A 465 1.43 4.16 -12.75
CA HIS A 465 1.01 4.45 -11.39
C HIS A 465 1.85 5.53 -10.70
N VAL A 466 3.12 5.69 -11.06
CA VAL A 466 4.01 6.66 -10.39
C VAL A 466 4.57 7.69 -11.35
N ASP A 467 5.39 7.25 -12.30
CA ASP A 467 6.17 8.13 -13.17
C ASP A 467 5.29 9.04 -14.03
N GLN A 468 4.15 8.53 -14.50
CA GLN A 468 3.20 9.30 -15.28
C GLN A 468 2.65 10.50 -14.50
N TYR A 469 2.35 10.34 -13.20
CA TYR A 469 1.83 11.43 -12.37
C TYR A 469 2.92 12.45 -12.02
N VAL A 470 4.14 11.99 -11.75
CA VAL A 470 5.29 12.88 -11.52
C VAL A 470 5.51 13.76 -12.76
N GLY A 471 5.54 13.14 -13.96
CA GLY A 471 5.71 13.85 -15.22
C GLY A 471 4.50 14.70 -15.64
N TYR A 472 3.28 14.25 -15.35
CA TYR A 472 2.05 15.00 -15.63
C TYR A 472 2.04 16.35 -14.89
N TYR A 473 2.40 16.34 -13.61
CA TYR A 473 2.49 17.56 -12.82
C TYR A 473 3.83 18.29 -13.00
N GLY A 474 4.82 17.69 -13.67
CA GLY A 474 6.14 18.29 -13.87
C GLY A 474 6.86 18.58 -12.57
N VAL A 475 6.81 17.63 -11.62
CA VAL A 475 7.44 17.74 -10.29
C VAL A 475 8.72 16.91 -10.17
N ASP A 476 9.27 16.49 -11.31
CA ASP A 476 10.43 15.60 -11.46
C ASP A 476 11.66 16.08 -10.69
N GLU A 477 11.90 17.40 -10.70
CA GLU A 477 13.05 17.98 -10.01
C GLU A 477 12.95 17.81 -8.49
N LEU A 478 11.77 18.07 -7.91
CA LEU A 478 11.53 17.87 -6.48
C LEU A 478 11.62 16.38 -6.13
N TYR A 479 11.07 15.54 -7.01
CA TYR A 479 11.10 14.10 -6.86
C TYR A 479 12.55 13.56 -6.83
N GLY A 480 13.44 14.06 -7.68
CA GLY A 480 14.87 13.72 -7.64
C GLY A 480 15.55 14.20 -6.37
N ILE A 481 15.37 15.48 -5.99
CA ILE A 481 16.00 16.07 -4.79
C ILE A 481 15.60 15.30 -3.52
N LYS A 482 14.34 14.86 -3.40
CA LYS A 482 13.88 14.10 -2.23
C LYS A 482 14.65 12.79 -2.08
N ALA A 483 14.86 12.08 -3.17
CA ALA A 483 15.48 10.75 -3.17
C ALA A 483 16.95 10.84 -2.75
N ASP A 484 17.67 11.83 -3.27
CA ASP A 484 19.05 12.11 -2.90
C ASP A 484 19.16 12.44 -1.41
N ILE A 485 18.32 13.34 -0.90
CA ILE A 485 18.33 13.72 0.53
C ILE A 485 18.02 12.54 1.44
N THR A 486 17.01 11.71 1.13
CA THR A 486 16.69 10.56 1.98
C THR A 486 17.84 9.56 2.01
N SER A 487 18.48 9.30 0.86
CA SER A 487 19.64 8.41 0.78
C SER A 487 20.82 8.92 1.64
N GLU A 488 21.07 10.24 1.64
CA GLU A 488 22.08 10.86 2.51
C GLU A 488 21.73 10.73 4.01
N VAL A 489 20.45 10.84 4.37
CA VAL A 489 20.01 10.66 5.75
C VAL A 489 20.18 9.22 6.19
N GLU A 490 19.75 8.26 5.39
CA GLU A 490 19.93 6.82 5.65
C GLU A 490 21.41 6.48 5.85
N ALA A 491 22.28 6.90 4.92
CA ALA A 491 23.72 6.66 5.01
C ALA A 491 24.34 7.23 6.31
N ARG A 492 23.85 8.38 6.79
CA ARG A 492 24.31 8.99 8.06
C ARG A 492 23.77 8.28 9.29
N LEU A 493 22.48 7.92 9.31
CA LEU A 493 21.89 7.18 10.42
C LEU A 493 22.53 5.80 10.55
N GLY A 494 23.08 5.29 9.44
CA GLY A 494 23.65 3.96 9.33
C GLY A 494 22.54 2.94 9.19
N LYS A 495 22.77 1.91 8.37
CA LYS A 495 21.90 0.74 8.39
C LYS A 495 21.99 0.12 9.78
N GLU A 496 20.86 -0.14 10.44
CA GLU A 496 20.82 -1.00 11.63
C GLU A 496 21.26 -2.47 11.33
N GLU A 497 21.81 -2.76 10.15
CA GLU A 497 22.34 -4.08 9.75
C GLU A 497 23.58 -4.55 10.52
N ASN A 498 24.14 -3.79 11.48
CA ASN A 498 25.37 -4.18 12.19
C ASN A 498 25.32 -4.15 13.73
N LYS A 499 24.13 -4.21 14.34
CA LYS A 499 24.03 -4.84 15.67
C LYS A 499 23.54 -6.25 15.45
N LYS A 500 24.47 -7.21 15.50
CA LYS A 500 24.18 -8.64 15.67
C LYS A 500 23.14 -8.75 16.78
N GLN A 501 21.90 -9.01 16.41
CA GLN A 501 20.82 -9.24 17.36
C GLN A 501 21.11 -10.60 18.01
N GLU A 502 21.51 -10.60 19.27
CA GLU A 502 21.58 -11.85 20.03
C GLU A 502 20.16 -12.40 20.13
N ALA A 503 20.01 -13.70 19.85
CA ALA A 503 18.71 -14.34 19.80
C ALA A 503 18.04 -14.32 21.18
N ASN A 504 17.16 -13.34 21.41
CA ASN A 504 16.39 -13.18 22.64
C ASN A 504 14.97 -13.71 22.44
N THR A 505 14.86 -15.03 22.22
CA THR A 505 13.59 -15.75 22.04
C THR A 505 12.76 -15.70 23.32
N ILE A 506 11.50 -15.29 23.22
CA ILE A 506 10.55 -15.32 24.35
C ILE A 506 9.69 -16.59 24.22
N LEU A 507 9.76 -17.47 25.23
CA LEU A 507 8.90 -18.66 25.35
C LEU A 507 7.77 -18.36 26.33
N LEU A 508 6.52 -18.29 25.83
CA LEU A 508 5.33 -18.10 26.66
C LEU A 508 4.50 -19.38 26.67
N ASN A 509 4.41 -20.02 27.83
CA ASN A 509 3.47 -21.14 28.04
C ASN A 509 2.17 -20.59 28.63
N TYR A 510 1.10 -20.61 27.85
CA TYR A 510 -0.21 -20.08 28.23
C TYR A 510 -1.17 -21.17 28.74
N GLY A 511 -0.68 -22.40 28.92
CA GLY A 511 -1.44 -23.51 29.47
C GLY A 511 -2.60 -23.93 28.58
N LYS A 512 -3.72 -24.32 29.19
CA LYS A 512 -4.88 -24.90 28.48
C LYS A 512 -5.91 -23.83 28.07
N ALA A 513 -6.24 -23.76 26.79
CA ALA A 513 -7.27 -22.86 26.26
C ALA A 513 -8.37 -23.61 25.49
N LYS A 514 -9.55 -22.98 25.33
CA LYS A 514 -10.64 -23.54 24.53
C LYS A 514 -10.26 -23.55 23.06
N ASN A 515 -10.86 -24.47 22.31
CA ASN A 515 -10.60 -24.62 20.88
C ASN A 515 -10.93 -23.35 20.07
N ASP A 516 -11.98 -22.62 20.44
CA ASP A 516 -12.37 -21.40 19.73
C ASP A 516 -11.38 -20.26 20.02
N ASP A 517 -10.93 -20.10 21.27
CA ASP A 517 -9.91 -19.10 21.62
C ASP A 517 -8.57 -19.37 20.90
N ILE A 518 -8.20 -20.65 20.70
CA ILE A 518 -7.01 -21.05 19.94
C ILE A 518 -7.17 -20.73 18.45
N LYS A 519 -8.38 -20.93 17.88
CA LYS A 519 -8.66 -20.58 16.48
C LYS A 519 -8.59 -19.07 16.25
N ASP A 520 -9.11 -18.28 17.19
CA ASP A 520 -9.02 -16.82 17.15
C ASP A 520 -7.55 -16.39 17.19
N LEU A 521 -6.73 -16.99 18.07
CA LEU A 521 -5.28 -16.73 18.11
C LEU A 521 -4.58 -17.02 16.78
N TYR A 522 -4.93 -18.12 16.09
CA TYR A 522 -4.39 -18.41 14.74
C TYR A 522 -4.78 -17.38 13.68
N ARG A 523 -5.93 -16.72 13.85
CA ARG A 523 -6.41 -15.63 12.98
C ARG A 523 -5.81 -14.28 13.34
N GLY A 524 -4.97 -14.22 14.37
CA GLY A 524 -4.39 -12.98 14.86
C GLY A 524 -5.40 -12.11 15.59
N GLU A 525 -6.38 -12.72 16.26
CA GLU A 525 -7.40 -12.01 17.05
C GLU A 525 -7.74 -12.75 18.36
N GLY A 526 -8.60 -12.15 19.17
CA GLY A 526 -9.17 -12.80 20.35
C GLY A 526 -8.34 -12.72 21.63
N LYS A 527 -8.96 -13.17 22.72
CA LYS A 527 -8.51 -12.91 24.10
C LYS A 527 -7.15 -13.52 24.44
N LEU A 528 -6.75 -14.60 23.77
CA LEU A 528 -5.41 -15.17 23.92
C LEU A 528 -4.34 -14.25 23.35
N LEU A 529 -4.58 -13.66 22.18
CA LEU A 529 -3.63 -12.73 21.57
C LEU A 529 -3.50 -11.46 22.40
N ASP A 530 -4.63 -10.94 22.90
CA ASP A 530 -4.65 -9.77 23.79
C ASP A 530 -3.79 -10.05 25.04
N GLY A 531 -4.03 -11.17 25.71
CA GLY A 531 -3.27 -11.56 26.90
C GLY A 531 -1.77 -11.84 26.64
N ILE A 532 -1.44 -12.44 25.49
CA ILE A 532 -0.04 -12.60 25.06
C ILE A 532 0.61 -11.23 24.84
N SER A 533 -0.10 -10.32 24.20
CA SER A 533 0.38 -8.96 23.92
C SER A 533 0.61 -8.18 25.21
N ASP A 534 -0.29 -8.30 26.19
CA ASP A 534 -0.17 -7.68 27.51
C ASP A 534 1.05 -8.20 28.27
N VAL A 535 1.26 -9.53 28.32
CA VAL A 535 2.43 -10.13 28.99
C VAL A 535 3.73 -9.72 28.31
N VAL A 536 3.78 -9.68 26.98
CA VAL A 536 4.95 -9.20 26.24
C VAL A 536 5.20 -7.71 26.52
N ALA A 537 4.16 -6.90 26.62
CA ALA A 537 4.27 -5.48 26.96
C ALA A 537 4.81 -5.29 28.39
N GLU A 538 4.31 -6.06 29.36
CA GLU A 538 4.79 -6.05 30.75
C GLU A 538 6.27 -6.45 30.86
N LEU A 539 6.67 -7.54 30.21
CA LEU A 539 8.06 -8.01 30.20
C LEU A 539 9.00 -6.98 29.56
N LYS A 540 8.55 -6.27 28.53
CA LYS A 540 9.31 -5.17 27.92
C LYS A 540 9.39 -3.94 28.82
N GLN A 541 8.34 -3.69 29.62
CA GLN A 541 8.28 -2.55 30.54
C GLN A 541 9.11 -2.79 31.81
N SER A 542 9.19 -4.02 32.31
CA SER A 542 10.02 -4.41 33.45
C SER A 542 11.51 -4.46 33.12
N GLY A 543 11.86 -4.54 31.83
CA GLY A 543 13.24 -4.67 31.35
C GLY A 543 13.77 -6.10 31.36
N ASP A 544 12.89 -7.09 31.59
CA ASP A 544 13.25 -8.50 31.60
C ASP A 544 13.51 -9.06 30.19
N VAL A 545 13.01 -8.39 29.14
CA VAL A 545 13.30 -8.70 27.74
C VAL A 545 13.66 -7.42 26.97
N GLU A 546 14.56 -7.53 25.99
CA GLU A 546 14.91 -6.41 25.14
C GLU A 546 13.70 -5.92 24.32
N LYS A 547 13.65 -4.61 24.03
CA LYS A 547 12.52 -3.98 23.32
C LYS A 547 12.23 -4.63 21.95
N ASN A 548 13.25 -5.21 21.32
CA ASN A 548 13.26 -5.85 20.00
C ASN A 548 13.26 -7.40 20.06
N ALA A 549 12.98 -8.03 21.20
CA ALA A 549 12.97 -9.48 21.33
C ALA A 549 11.96 -10.17 20.37
N GLN A 550 12.46 -11.02 19.45
CA GLN A 550 11.72 -11.94 18.56
C GLN A 550 12.64 -13.12 18.15
N PRO A 551 12.12 -14.34 17.91
CA PRO A 551 10.70 -14.74 17.84
C PRO A 551 10.06 -15.07 19.20
N LEU A 552 8.72 -14.94 19.23
CA LEU A 552 7.85 -15.36 20.32
C LEU A 552 7.35 -16.79 20.05
N VAL A 553 7.68 -17.74 20.92
CA VAL A 553 7.15 -19.11 20.86
C VAL A 553 6.06 -19.24 21.91
N VAL A 554 4.80 -19.31 21.47
CA VAL A 554 3.66 -19.49 22.36
C VAL A 554 3.25 -20.96 22.37
N ILE A 555 3.26 -21.58 23.55
CA ILE A 555 2.78 -22.94 23.76
C ILE A 555 1.39 -22.84 24.40
N VAL A 556 0.36 -23.28 23.67
CA VAL A 556 -1.02 -23.38 24.17
C VAL A 556 -1.51 -24.81 23.95
N GLU A 557 -1.95 -25.45 25.03
CA GLU A 557 -2.56 -26.78 24.97
C GLU A 557 -4.07 -26.66 24.74
N LYS A 558 -4.61 -27.45 23.82
CA LYS A 558 -6.06 -27.56 23.67
C LYS A 558 -6.64 -28.24 24.91
N LYS A 559 -7.60 -27.59 25.57
CA LYS A 559 -8.39 -28.21 26.65
C LYS A 559 -9.19 -29.37 26.05
N ARG A 560 -9.04 -30.58 26.62
CA ARG A 560 -9.95 -31.69 26.29
C ARG A 560 -11.32 -31.34 26.88
N ASP A 561 -12.32 -31.30 26.02
CA ASP A 561 -13.72 -31.22 26.43
C ASP A 561 -14.13 -32.49 27.18
#